data_AF-A0A2T6CMN8-F1
#
_entry.id   AF-A0A2T6CMN8-F1
#
_cell.length_a   1.000
_cell.length_b   1.000
_cell.length_c   1.000
_cell.angle_alpha   90.00
_cell.angle_beta   90.00
_cell.angle_gamma   90.00
#
_symmetry.space_group_name_H-M   'P 1'
#
loop_
_entity.id
_entity.type
_entity.pdbx_description
1 polymer ?
#
loop_
_entity_poly.entity_id
_entity_poly.type
_entity_poly.pdbx_seq_one_letter_code
_entity_poly.pdbx_strand_id
1 'polypeptide(L)'
;MTKRLILCLLTIAVLSSTGCMFFRKSSKGKKPKENAAIATQTELEFRDRWIARRVSDLAAQGVTGAAAEQQARQEFHEKFSFADKLK
;
A
#
# COMPACT_ATOMS: atom_id res chain seq x y z
N MET A 1 -39.64 -16.88 2.47
CA MET A 1 -38.74 -15.70 2.53
C MET A 1 -38.00 -15.56 3.87
N THR A 2 -38.56 -16.01 5.00
CA THR A 2 -37.95 -15.90 6.34
C THR A 2 -36.67 -16.72 6.56
N LYS A 3 -36.57 -17.93 5.98
CA LYS A 3 -35.39 -18.79 6.12
C LYS A 3 -34.10 -18.20 5.52
N ARG A 4 -34.22 -17.35 4.48
CA ARG A 4 -33.08 -16.68 3.84
C ARG A 4 -32.56 -15.50 4.69
N LEU A 5 -33.46 -14.82 5.41
CA LEU A 5 -33.11 -13.72 6.31
C LEU A 5 -32.36 -14.22 7.55
N ILE A 6 -32.76 -15.37 8.10
CA ILE A 6 -32.08 -16.00 9.25
C ILE A 6 -30.64 -16.39 8.88
N LEU A 7 -30.43 -16.90 7.66
CA LEU A 7 -29.12 -17.33 7.18
C LEU A 7 -28.17 -16.15 6.96
N CYS A 8 -28.66 -14.99 6.49
CA CYS A 8 -27.87 -13.76 6.37
C CYS A 8 -27.55 -13.11 7.74
N LEU A 9 -28.41 -13.25 8.74
CA LEU A 9 -28.16 -12.74 10.10
C LEU A 9 -27.05 -13.52 10.83
N LEU A 10 -26.95 -14.82 10.58
CA LEU A 10 -25.91 -15.68 11.17
C LEU A 10 -24.50 -15.39 10.61
N THR A 11 -24.36 -14.98 9.35
CA THR A 11 -23.04 -14.69 8.77
C THR A 11 -22.44 -13.36 9.26
N ILE A 12 -23.27 -12.36 9.58
CA ILE A 12 -22.81 -11.07 10.14
C ILE A 12 -22.27 -11.23 11.56
N ALA A 13 -22.85 -12.14 12.36
CA ALA A 13 -22.37 -12.44 13.70
C ALA A 13 -20.98 -13.11 13.71
N VAL A 14 -20.67 -13.95 12.71
CA VAL A 14 -19.36 -14.62 12.61
C VAL A 14 -18.24 -13.66 12.18
N LEU A 15 -18.52 -12.67 11.32
CA LEU A 15 -17.51 -11.66 10.94
C LEU A 15 -17.15 -10.70 12.09
N SER A 16 -17.97 -10.63 13.14
CA SER A 16 -17.72 -9.76 14.29
C SER A 16 -16.77 -10.39 15.32
N SER A 17 -16.44 -11.69 15.21
CA SER A 17 -15.55 -12.37 16.16
C SER A 17 -14.08 -12.43 15.71
N THR A 18 -13.76 -12.12 14.45
CA THR A 18 -12.38 -11.96 13.94
C THR A 18 -11.90 -10.50 14.03
N GLY A 19 -12.18 -9.85 15.16
CA GLY A 19 -11.58 -8.57 15.50
C GLY A 19 -10.29 -8.79 16.28
N CYS A 20 -9.14 -8.77 15.60
CA CYS A 20 -7.79 -8.75 16.19
C CYS A 20 -7.50 -7.45 16.98
N MET A 21 -8.35 -7.09 17.94
CA MET A 21 -8.21 -5.92 18.81
C MET A 21 -7.41 -6.20 20.09
N PHE A 22 -6.59 -7.26 20.12
CA PHE A 22 -5.91 -7.69 21.37
C PHE A 22 -4.42 -7.35 21.50
N PHE A 23 -3.84 -6.50 20.64
CA PHE A 23 -2.46 -6.04 20.83
C PHE A 23 -2.27 -4.53 20.64
N ARG A 24 -2.96 -3.72 21.45
CA ARG A 24 -2.48 -2.38 21.79
C ARG A 24 -1.80 -2.41 23.16
N LYS A 25 -0.62 -3.01 23.23
CA LYS A 25 0.31 -2.72 24.33
C LYS A 25 0.83 -1.30 24.12
N SER A 26 0.23 -0.37 24.84
CA SER A 26 0.71 1.00 25.04
C SER A 26 2.12 0.95 25.67
N SER A 27 3.16 0.91 24.85
CA SER A 27 4.52 1.30 25.29
C SER A 27 4.63 2.82 25.22
N LYS A 28 4.08 3.46 26.25
CA LYS A 28 4.33 4.87 26.56
C LYS A 28 5.80 4.96 26.98
N GLY A 29 6.69 5.28 26.03
CA GLY A 29 8.10 5.52 26.35
C GLY A 29 9.10 4.83 25.43
N LYS A 30 9.11 5.25 24.17
CA LYS A 30 10.24 5.38 23.25
C LYS A 30 9.59 5.51 21.88
N LYS A 31 9.55 6.74 21.33
CA LYS A 31 9.34 6.88 19.89
C LYS A 31 10.32 5.91 19.23
N PRO A 32 9.88 4.97 18.37
CA PRO A 32 10.80 4.12 17.66
C PRO A 32 11.87 5.02 17.03
N LYS A 33 13.15 4.76 17.30
CA LYS A 33 14.22 5.45 16.57
C LYS A 33 13.99 5.10 15.11
N GLU A 34 13.56 6.07 14.31
CA GLU A 34 13.49 5.91 12.87
C GLU A 34 14.90 5.58 12.40
N ASN A 35 15.14 4.30 12.11
CA ASN A 35 16.36 3.90 11.46
C ASN A 35 16.26 4.41 10.03
N ALA A 36 16.97 5.51 9.73
CA ALA A 36 17.00 6.11 8.40
C ALA A 36 17.39 5.08 7.31
N ALA A 37 18.17 4.06 7.66
CA ALA A 37 18.49 2.94 6.76
C ALA A 37 17.26 2.10 6.38
N ILE A 38 16.31 1.92 7.29
CA ILE A 38 15.06 1.17 7.02
C ILE A 38 14.09 2.05 6.22
N ALA A 39 13.98 3.33 6.58
CA ALA A 39 13.13 4.28 5.85
C ALA A 39 13.55 4.37 4.37
N THR A 40 14.86 4.53 4.11
CA THR A 40 15.40 4.57 2.75
C THR A 40 15.20 3.26 1.99
N GLN A 41 15.38 2.09 2.63
CA GLN A 41 15.10 0.81 1.99
C GLN A 41 13.62 0.68 1.60
N THR A 42 12.70 1.06 2.49
CA THR A 42 11.26 1.00 2.18
C THR A 42 10.85 1.95 1.07
N GLU A 43 11.46 3.14 0.99
CA GLU A 43 11.23 4.10 -0.08
C GLU A 43 11.74 3.59 -1.44
N LEU A 44 12.92 2.94 -1.45
CA LEU A 44 13.46 2.31 -2.66
C LEU A 44 12.58 1.15 -3.12
N GLU A 45 12.20 0.25 -2.22
CA GLU A 45 11.30 -0.86 -2.56
C GLU A 45 9.94 -0.37 -3.04
N PHE A 46 9.41 0.68 -2.41
CA PHE A 46 8.16 1.32 -2.83
C PHE A 46 8.30 1.88 -4.26
N ARG A 47 9.36 2.63 -4.52
CA ARG A 47 9.64 3.20 -5.85
C ARG A 47 9.69 2.11 -6.91
N ASP A 48 10.46 1.05 -6.67
CA ASP A 48 10.64 -0.03 -7.65
C ASP A 48 9.32 -0.76 -7.92
N ARG A 49 8.57 -1.10 -6.87
CA ARG A 49 7.26 -1.75 -7.01
C ARG A 49 6.23 -0.86 -7.71
N TRP A 50 6.24 0.44 -7.40
CA TRP A 50 5.35 1.40 -8.03
C TRP A 50 5.64 1.53 -9.52
N ILE A 51 6.92 1.69 -9.89
CA ILE A 51 7.34 1.79 -11.29
C ILE A 51 6.98 0.50 -12.03
N ALA A 52 7.31 -0.67 -11.47
CA ALA A 52 6.98 -1.96 -12.10
C ALA A 52 5.48 -2.13 -12.32
N ARG A 53 4.65 -1.75 -11.34
CA ARG A 53 3.19 -1.77 -11.51
C ARG A 53 2.75 -0.83 -12.63
N ARG A 54 3.30 0.38 -12.66
CA ARG A 54 2.90 1.39 -13.64
C ARG A 54 3.30 1.00 -15.06
N VAL A 55 4.48 0.42 -15.23
CA VAL A 55 4.93 -0.16 -16.51
C VAL A 55 3.95 -1.24 -16.97
N SER A 56 3.53 -2.14 -16.07
CA SER A 56 2.53 -3.16 -16.41
C SER A 56 1.19 -2.55 -16.85
N ASP A 57 0.73 -1.48 -16.18
CA ASP A 57 -0.53 -0.81 -16.54
C ASP A 57 -0.41 -0.10 -17.90
N LEU A 58 0.75 0.51 -18.21
CA LEU A 58 1.03 1.16 -19.50
C LEU A 58 1.21 0.15 -20.63
N ALA A 59 1.86 -0.98 -20.37
CA ALA A 59 1.97 -2.08 -21.32
C ALA A 59 0.60 -2.66 -21.68
N ALA A 60 -0.30 -2.79 -20.70
CA ALA A 60 -1.69 -3.20 -20.94
C ALA A 60 -2.48 -2.19 -21.81
N GLN A 61 -2.05 -0.93 -21.86
CA GLN A 61 -2.59 0.12 -22.72
C GLN A 61 -1.92 0.18 -24.11
N GLY A 62 -0.96 -0.72 -24.38
CA GLY A 62 -0.26 -0.79 -25.66
C GLY A 62 0.99 0.08 -25.77
N VAL A 63 1.45 0.68 -24.66
CA VAL A 63 2.72 1.42 -24.64
C VAL A 63 3.89 0.43 -24.69
N THR A 64 4.89 0.71 -25.53
CA THR A 64 6.07 -0.15 -25.67
C THR A 64 6.92 -0.14 -24.39
N GLY A 65 7.59 -1.25 -24.06
CA GLY A 65 8.27 -1.42 -22.76
C GLY A 65 9.24 -0.30 -22.37
N ALA A 66 10.11 0.12 -23.29
CA ALA A 66 11.05 1.21 -23.02
C ALA A 66 10.35 2.57 -22.81
N ALA A 67 9.29 2.86 -23.57
CA ALA A 67 8.50 4.07 -23.40
C ALA A 67 7.68 4.04 -22.10
N ALA A 68 7.12 2.88 -21.75
CA ALA A 68 6.37 2.67 -20.51
C ALA A 68 7.26 2.86 -19.27
N GLU A 69 8.50 2.37 -19.31
CA GLU A 69 9.48 2.59 -18.24
C GLU A 69 9.86 4.06 -18.07
N GLN A 70 10.13 4.76 -19.17
CA GLN A 70 10.45 6.19 -19.12
C GLN A 70 9.26 7.00 -18.57
N GLN A 71 8.06 6.73 -19.07
CA GLN A 71 6.85 7.40 -18.62
C GLN A 71 6.56 7.11 -17.13
N ALA A 72 6.66 5.85 -16.70
CA ALA A 72 6.48 5.49 -15.29
C ALA A 72 7.48 6.22 -14.37
N ARG A 73 8.75 6.36 -14.78
CA ARG A 73 9.75 7.09 -13.99
C ARG A 73 9.42 8.59 -13.89
N GLN A 74 8.96 9.20 -14.97
CA GLN A 74 8.54 10.60 -14.98
C GLN A 74 7.32 10.83 -14.09
N GLU A 75 6.27 9.99 -14.24
CA GLU A 75 5.07 10.07 -13.40
C GLU A 75 5.38 9.87 -11.92
N PHE A 76 6.32 8.97 -11.59
CA PHE A 76 6.77 8.79 -10.20
C PHE A 76 7.43 10.06 -9.67
N HIS A 77 8.33 10.67 -10.45
CA HIS A 77 9.02 11.89 -10.03
C HIS A 77 8.03 13.05 -9.86
N GLU A 78 7.08 13.24 -10.77
CA GLU A 78 6.07 14.29 -10.66
C GLU A 78 5.20 14.11 -9.41
N LYS A 79 4.69 12.89 -9.17
CA LYS A 79 3.82 12.58 -8.03
C LYS A 79 4.50 12.63 -6.68
N PHE A 80 5.76 12.21 -6.60
CA PHE A 80 6.50 12.06 -5.35
C PHE A 80 7.64 13.07 -5.20
N SER A 81 7.75 14.08 -6.07
CA SER A 81 8.73 15.18 -6.00
C SER A 81 8.74 15.91 -4.65
N PHE A 82 7.65 15.84 -3.88
CA PHE A 82 7.57 16.38 -2.52
C PHE A 82 8.45 15.64 -1.49
N ALA A 83 8.82 14.38 -1.75
CA ALA A 83 9.73 13.63 -0.87
C ALA A 83 11.17 14.17 -0.91
N ASP A 84 11.59 14.78 -2.02
CA ASP A 84 12.92 15.41 -2.16
C ASP A 84 13.01 16.79 -1.48
N LYS A 85 11.88 17.47 -1.26
CA LYS A 85 11.84 18.85 -0.70
C LYS A 85 11.82 18.94 0.83
N LEU A 86 11.83 17.80 1.53
CA LEU A 86 11.74 17.73 3.00
C LEU A 86 13.09 17.45 3.69
N LYS A 87 14.20 17.62 2.99
CA LYS A 87 15.56 17.51 3.53
C LYS A 87 16.12 18.85 4.00
#